data_AF-A0A6H9H8Q2-F1
#
_entry.id   AF-A0A6H9H8Q2-F1
#
_cell.length_a   1.000
_cell.length_b   1.000
_cell.length_c   1.000
_cell.angle_alpha   90.00
_cell.angle_beta   90.00
_cell.angle_gamma   90.00
#
_symmetry.space_group_name_H-M   'P 1'
#
loop_
_entity.id
_entity.type
_entity.pdbx_description
1 polymer ?
#
loop_
_entity_poly.entity_id
_entity_poly.type
_entity_poly.pdbx_seq_one_letter_code
_entity_poly.pdbx_strand_id
1 'polypeptide(L)'
;MSLSDKEYGYVAYIDEAGDPGLKRVRPIDQNGASEWLVLSAVVMQAKREPHVLNWTQDIISNLGVRQRNDLHYRTLSPTRKISAGEQIARLPVRAFAICSNKKNMRGYHNARAAKMPSQQWYYNFCIRLLLERVTAFCAARTMKDHGESKLIKIEFSERGGIRYSQTAAYQYYLGQQQQGGQVYLKKREPVMAMLDWDLMAAFPHQERAGLQLADYVASAFYQAIDCGGPGVWDVEPAKTLAPILPKEAGSHRDFGVALFPTPAWRADLTTDQKRIFEFYGYDFTRW
;
A
#
# COMPACT_ATOMS: atom_id res chain seq x y z
N MET A 1 16.21 16.62 8.19
CA MET A 1 15.25 17.64 7.70
C MET A 1 14.27 17.87 8.84
N SER A 2 14.11 19.11 9.32
CA SER A 2 13.06 19.38 10.30
C SER A 2 11.72 19.18 9.59
N LEU A 3 10.79 18.47 10.23
CA LEU A 3 9.40 18.42 9.77
C LEU A 3 8.90 19.87 9.71
N SER A 4 8.33 20.28 8.58
CA SER A 4 7.77 21.63 8.43
C SER A 4 6.60 21.83 9.40
N ASP A 5 6.42 23.04 9.94
CA ASP A 5 5.27 23.45 10.77
C ASP A 5 3.92 23.49 10.01
N LYS A 6 3.85 22.89 8.82
CA LYS A 6 2.62 22.79 8.03
C LYS A 6 1.62 21.91 8.76
N GLU A 7 0.41 22.43 8.95
CA GLU A 7 -0.65 21.68 9.59
C GLU A 7 -1.19 20.58 8.66
N TYR A 8 -1.33 19.36 9.20
CA TYR A 8 -1.89 18.21 8.48
C TYR A 8 -3.01 17.57 9.29
N GLY A 9 -4.04 17.10 8.58
CA GLY A 9 -5.22 16.48 9.17
C GLY A 9 -5.13 14.95 9.18
N TYR A 10 -4.26 14.39 8.33
CA TYR A 10 -4.12 12.96 8.15
C TYR A 10 -2.65 12.53 8.16
N VAL A 11 -2.41 11.29 8.55
CA VAL A 11 -1.12 10.61 8.40
C VAL A 11 -1.34 9.30 7.65
N ALA A 12 -0.46 9.01 6.69
CA ALA A 12 -0.44 7.79 5.91
C ALA A 12 0.93 7.10 6.03
N TYR A 13 0.95 5.91 6.62
CA TYR A 13 2.13 5.05 6.69
C TYR A 13 2.11 4.09 5.50
N ILE A 14 3.20 4.01 4.74
CA ILE A 14 3.30 3.22 3.51
C ILE A 14 4.41 2.20 3.65
N ASP A 15 4.08 0.95 3.35
CA ASP A 15 5.03 -0.15 3.26
C ASP A 15 4.67 -1.07 2.09
N GLU A 16 5.50 -2.08 1.88
CA GLU A 16 5.48 -2.92 0.70
C GLU A 16 5.86 -4.37 0.99
N ALA A 17 5.40 -5.26 0.11
CA ALA A 17 5.82 -6.65 0.12
C ALA A 17 6.07 -7.13 -1.31
N GLY A 18 7.19 -7.83 -1.49
CA GLY A 18 7.70 -8.29 -2.79
C GLY A 18 8.90 -7.51 -3.31
N ASP A 19 9.48 -8.04 -4.38
CA ASP A 19 10.61 -7.47 -5.09
C ASP A 19 10.11 -6.65 -6.29
N PRO A 20 10.46 -5.36 -6.45
CA PRO A 20 10.01 -4.52 -7.56
C PRO A 20 10.68 -4.86 -8.91
N GLY A 21 11.64 -5.78 -8.93
CA GLY A 21 12.37 -6.18 -10.13
C GLY A 21 11.46 -6.69 -11.26
N LEU A 22 11.74 -6.22 -12.48
CA LEU A 22 11.00 -6.58 -13.69
C LEU A 22 11.83 -7.38 -14.70
N LYS A 23 13.16 -7.43 -14.57
CA LYS A 23 14.04 -8.10 -15.54
C LYS A 23 13.76 -9.61 -15.64
N ARG A 24 13.56 -10.25 -14.49
CA ARG A 24 13.13 -11.64 -14.35
C ARG A 24 12.03 -11.69 -13.30
N VAL A 25 10.96 -12.45 -13.53
CA VAL A 25 9.76 -12.45 -12.70
C VAL A 25 9.26 -13.88 -12.50
N ARG A 26 9.08 -14.30 -11.26
CA ARG A 26 8.43 -15.58 -10.94
C ARG A 26 6.92 -15.53 -11.26
N PRO A 27 6.28 -16.66 -11.59
CA PRO A 27 6.88 -17.98 -11.82
C PRO A 27 7.51 -18.14 -13.22
N ILE A 28 7.45 -17.12 -14.09
CA ILE A 28 7.96 -17.19 -15.48
C ILE A 28 9.47 -17.49 -15.51
N ASP A 29 10.24 -16.85 -14.63
CA ASP A 29 11.65 -17.12 -14.39
C ASP A 29 11.84 -17.68 -12.98
N GLN A 30 12.34 -18.91 -12.85
CA GLN A 30 12.50 -19.60 -11.56
C GLN A 30 13.31 -18.79 -10.51
N ASN A 31 14.36 -18.09 -10.97
CA ASN A 31 15.23 -17.24 -10.13
C ASN A 31 14.95 -15.73 -10.34
N GLY A 32 13.69 -15.40 -10.66
CA GLY A 32 13.24 -14.02 -10.82
C GLY A 32 12.83 -13.34 -9.52
N ALA A 33 12.55 -12.04 -9.61
CA ALA A 33 11.83 -11.29 -8.59
C ALA A 33 10.47 -11.94 -8.30
N SER A 34 9.81 -11.58 -7.19
CA SER A 34 8.46 -12.07 -6.85
C SER A 34 7.47 -11.94 -8.00
N GLU A 35 6.39 -12.74 -8.00
CA GLU A 35 5.30 -12.55 -8.97
C GLU A 35 4.55 -11.24 -8.73
N TRP A 36 4.47 -10.83 -7.48
CA TRP A 36 3.68 -9.70 -7.02
C TRP A 36 4.54 -8.59 -6.43
N LEU A 37 4.09 -7.36 -6.61
CA LEU A 37 4.44 -6.25 -5.73
C LEU A 37 3.14 -5.77 -5.06
N VAL A 38 3.13 -5.77 -3.74
CA VAL A 38 2.05 -5.20 -2.93
C VAL A 38 2.55 -3.91 -2.30
N LEU A 39 1.80 -2.83 -2.46
CA LEU A 39 1.96 -1.61 -1.68
C LEU A 39 0.76 -1.46 -0.77
N SER A 40 0.98 -1.09 0.49
CA SER A 40 -0.08 -0.79 1.43
C SER A 40 0.01 0.65 1.91
N ALA A 41 -1.12 1.16 2.40
CA ALA A 41 -1.14 2.34 3.25
C ALA A 41 -2.02 2.09 4.46
N VAL A 42 -1.60 2.59 5.64
CA VAL A 42 -2.46 2.75 6.82
C VAL A 42 -2.65 4.23 7.08
N VAL A 43 -3.90 4.68 6.98
CA VAL A 43 -4.31 6.09 7.01
C VAL A 43 -5.16 6.36 8.24
N MET A 44 -4.89 7.46 8.93
CA MET A 44 -5.65 7.90 10.10
C MET A 44 -5.68 9.42 10.22
N GLN A 45 -6.59 9.95 11.04
CA GLN A 45 -6.55 11.37 11.42
C GLN A 45 -5.29 11.65 12.25
N ALA A 46 -4.63 12.78 11.99
CA ALA A 46 -3.37 13.18 12.62
C ALA A 46 -3.44 13.20 14.15
N LYS A 47 -4.58 13.59 14.72
CA LYS A 47 -4.81 13.56 16.18
C LYS A 47 -4.64 12.17 16.83
N ARG A 48 -4.62 11.09 16.03
CA ARG A 48 -4.45 9.71 16.50
C ARG A 48 -3.00 9.24 16.49
N GLU A 49 -2.11 9.96 15.82
CA GLU A 49 -0.70 9.60 15.70
C GLU A 49 -0.02 9.32 17.06
N PRO A 50 -0.24 10.12 18.13
CA PRO A 50 0.36 9.84 19.43
C PRO A 50 -0.03 8.50 20.06
N HIS A 51 -1.12 7.87 19.60
CA HIS A 51 -1.61 6.60 20.14
C HIS A 51 -1.07 5.37 19.42
N VAL A 52 -0.43 5.54 18.25
CA VAL A 52 -0.05 4.43 17.37
C VAL A 52 0.95 3.50 18.05
N LEU A 53 1.91 4.05 18.80
CA LEU A 53 2.88 3.26 19.57
C LEU A 53 2.18 2.34 20.58
N ASN A 54 1.24 2.89 21.35
CA ASN A 54 0.49 2.12 22.35
C ASN A 54 -0.33 1.00 21.67
N TRP A 55 -0.99 1.29 20.54
CA TRP A 55 -1.72 0.24 19.80
C TRP A 55 -0.82 -0.92 19.39
N THR A 56 0.38 -0.65 18.86
CA THR A 56 1.30 -1.72 18.49
C THR A 56 1.80 -2.51 19.69
N GLN A 57 2.09 -1.85 20.81
CA GLN A 57 2.53 -2.51 22.05
C GLN A 57 1.43 -3.38 22.65
N ASP A 58 0.18 -2.89 22.66
CA ASP A 58 -0.98 -3.63 23.12
C ASP A 58 -1.19 -4.89 22.28
N ILE A 59 -1.08 -4.78 20.95
CA ILE A 59 -1.17 -5.93 20.04
C ILE A 59 -0.09 -6.97 20.38
N ILE A 60 1.17 -6.55 20.49
CA ILE A 60 2.30 -7.45 20.78
C ILE A 60 2.11 -8.16 22.14
N SER A 61 1.69 -7.40 23.15
CA SER A 61 1.38 -7.91 24.49
C SER A 61 0.28 -8.98 24.45
N ASN A 62 -0.82 -8.69 23.74
CA ASN A 62 -1.95 -9.62 23.58
C ASN A 62 -1.58 -10.90 22.82
N LEU A 63 -0.59 -10.85 21.92
CA LEU A 63 -0.06 -12.03 21.22
C LEU A 63 0.86 -12.90 22.10
N GLY A 64 1.14 -12.46 23.33
CA GLY A 64 2.04 -13.13 24.26
C GLY A 64 3.50 -13.13 23.79
N VAL A 65 3.89 -12.15 22.99
CA VAL A 65 5.27 -12.01 22.48
C VAL A 65 6.09 -11.24 23.53
N ARG A 66 6.91 -11.95 24.31
CA ARG A 66 7.65 -11.37 25.45
C ARG A 66 9.07 -10.87 25.11
N GLN A 67 9.65 -11.34 24.02
CA GLN A 67 11.06 -11.08 23.67
C GLN A 67 11.26 -10.00 22.60
N ARG A 68 10.17 -9.50 22.01
CA ARG A 68 10.21 -8.51 20.93
C ARG A 68 9.24 -7.38 21.20
N ASN A 69 9.64 -6.19 20.76
CA ASN A 69 8.90 -4.96 20.93
C ASN A 69 8.35 -4.42 19.60
N ASP A 70 8.63 -5.11 18.48
CA ASP A 70 8.17 -4.76 17.14
C ASP A 70 7.16 -5.78 16.60
N LEU A 71 6.12 -5.27 15.94
CA LEU A 71 5.10 -6.02 15.24
C LEU A 71 5.55 -6.26 13.79
N HIS A 72 6.44 -7.23 13.59
CA HIS A 72 6.88 -7.60 12.25
C HIS A 72 6.16 -8.87 11.74
N TYR A 73 5.39 -8.74 10.65
CA TYR A 73 4.48 -9.78 10.16
C TYR A 73 5.15 -11.14 9.94
N ARG A 74 6.35 -11.14 9.34
CA ARG A 74 7.12 -12.33 8.99
C ARG A 74 7.43 -13.21 10.21
N THR A 75 7.42 -12.63 11.39
CA THR A 75 7.88 -13.25 12.63
C THR A 75 6.75 -13.86 13.45
N LEU A 76 5.51 -13.58 13.07
CA LEU A 76 4.32 -14.10 13.71
C LEU A 76 4.02 -15.52 13.22
N SER A 77 3.59 -16.39 14.14
CA SER A 77 3.01 -17.69 13.78
C SER A 77 1.68 -17.50 13.02
N PRO A 78 1.20 -18.50 12.27
CA PRO A 78 -0.09 -18.40 11.55
C PRO A 78 -1.25 -17.92 12.42
N THR A 79 -1.41 -18.47 13.62
CA THR A 79 -2.45 -18.07 14.59
C THR A 79 -2.28 -16.63 15.07
N ARG A 80 -1.04 -16.20 15.33
CA ARG A 80 -0.73 -14.82 15.75
C ARG A 80 -0.96 -13.82 14.63
N LYS A 81 -0.72 -14.20 13.37
CA LYS A 81 -1.05 -13.36 12.22
C LYS A 81 -2.54 -13.05 12.24
N ILE A 82 -3.41 -14.06 12.28
CA ILE A 82 -4.86 -13.87 12.31
C ILE A 82 -5.27 -12.99 13.51
N SER A 83 -4.80 -13.31 14.73
CA SER A 83 -5.13 -12.52 15.92
C SER A 83 -4.65 -11.07 15.86
N ALA A 84 -3.47 -10.81 15.29
CA ALA A 84 -2.98 -9.44 15.08
C ALA A 84 -3.86 -8.69 14.08
N GLY A 85 -4.28 -9.34 13.00
CA GLY A 85 -5.14 -8.75 11.99
C GLY A 85 -6.53 -8.38 12.53
N GLU A 86 -7.11 -9.25 13.36
CA GLU A 86 -8.37 -8.97 14.07
C GLU A 86 -8.27 -7.77 15.02
N GLN A 87 -7.12 -7.61 15.70
CA GLN A 87 -6.87 -6.46 16.57
C GLN A 87 -6.66 -5.17 15.77
N ILE A 88 -5.86 -5.23 14.69
CA ILE A 88 -5.64 -4.09 13.78
C ILE A 88 -6.96 -3.64 13.14
N ALA A 89 -7.83 -4.58 12.78
CA ALA A 89 -9.14 -4.28 12.18
C ALA A 89 -10.11 -3.53 13.12
N ARG A 90 -9.81 -3.46 14.42
CA ARG A 90 -10.58 -2.68 15.41
C ARG A 90 -10.03 -1.28 15.62
N LEU A 91 -8.82 -0.99 15.12
CA LEU A 91 -8.22 0.31 15.26
C LEU A 91 -8.97 1.35 14.42
N PRO A 92 -8.97 2.63 14.85
CA PRO A 92 -9.63 3.69 14.12
C PRO A 92 -8.75 4.18 12.96
N VAL A 93 -8.44 3.28 12.02
CA VAL A 93 -7.59 3.51 10.84
C VAL A 93 -8.31 3.06 9.57
N ARG A 94 -7.77 3.38 8.41
CA ARG A 94 -8.15 2.76 7.13
C ARG A 94 -6.92 2.22 6.43
N ALA A 95 -7.04 1.01 5.90
CA ALA A 95 -5.97 0.39 5.16
C ALA A 95 -6.29 0.34 3.67
N PHE A 96 -5.25 0.35 2.85
CA PHE A 96 -5.32 0.20 1.40
C PHE A 96 -4.30 -0.84 0.97
N ALA A 97 -4.61 -1.61 -0.07
CA ALA A 97 -3.67 -2.52 -0.71
C ALA A 97 -3.74 -2.41 -2.23
N ILE A 98 -2.60 -2.15 -2.86
CA ILE A 98 -2.40 -2.22 -4.30
C ILE A 98 -1.62 -3.49 -4.60
N CYS A 99 -2.26 -4.46 -5.23
CA CYS A 99 -1.67 -5.72 -5.64
C CYS A 99 -1.36 -5.68 -7.14
N SER A 100 -0.09 -5.52 -7.50
CA SER A 100 0.35 -5.54 -8.89
C SER A 100 0.94 -6.91 -9.24
N ASN A 101 0.25 -7.67 -10.09
CA ASN A 101 0.82 -8.85 -10.72
C ASN A 101 1.84 -8.39 -11.77
N LYS A 102 3.03 -8.98 -11.77
CA LYS A 102 4.14 -8.57 -12.64
C LYS A 102 4.31 -9.46 -13.86
N LYS A 103 3.47 -10.48 -14.08
CA LYS A 103 3.59 -11.37 -15.25
C LYS A 103 3.56 -10.61 -16.56
N ASN A 104 2.70 -9.59 -16.67
CA ASN A 104 2.62 -8.70 -17.84
C ASN A 104 3.69 -7.59 -17.86
N MET A 105 4.51 -7.47 -16.82
CA MET A 105 5.56 -6.45 -16.67
C MET A 105 6.96 -7.03 -16.86
N ARG A 106 7.11 -8.36 -16.98
CA ARG A 106 8.39 -9.03 -17.20
C ARG A 106 9.09 -8.46 -18.45
N GLY A 107 10.30 -7.94 -18.29
CA GLY A 107 11.10 -7.35 -19.35
C GLY A 107 10.55 -6.03 -19.92
N TYR A 108 9.45 -5.51 -19.37
CA TYR A 108 8.81 -4.31 -19.89
C TYR A 108 9.70 -3.08 -19.67
N HIS A 109 9.88 -2.31 -20.75
CA HIS A 109 10.60 -1.07 -20.74
C HIS A 109 9.70 0.07 -21.23
N ASN A 110 9.58 1.13 -20.43
CA ASN A 110 8.87 2.33 -20.82
C ASN A 110 9.87 3.42 -21.20
N ALA A 111 10.11 3.60 -22.50
CA ALA A 111 11.06 4.59 -23.01
C ALA A 111 10.70 6.04 -22.62
N ARG A 112 9.43 6.35 -22.34
CA ARG A 112 9.01 7.69 -21.87
C ARG A 112 9.32 7.87 -20.38
N ALA A 113 8.99 6.87 -19.56
CA ALA A 113 9.28 6.91 -18.13
C ALA A 113 10.78 6.78 -17.83
N ALA A 114 11.54 6.09 -18.68
CA ALA A 114 13.00 5.96 -18.58
C ALA A 114 13.75 7.28 -18.80
N LYS A 115 13.11 8.29 -19.42
CA LYS A 115 13.66 9.65 -19.52
C LYS A 115 13.61 10.40 -18.20
N MET A 116 12.73 10.01 -17.29
CA MET A 116 12.73 10.57 -15.94
C MET A 116 13.87 9.92 -15.15
N PRO A 117 14.66 10.69 -14.40
CA PRO A 117 15.77 10.18 -13.59
C PRO A 117 15.26 9.46 -12.33
N SER A 118 14.29 8.56 -12.48
CA SER A 118 13.90 7.61 -11.45
C SER A 118 14.29 6.22 -11.91
N GLN A 119 15.24 5.58 -11.23
CA GLN A 119 15.65 4.19 -11.48
C GLN A 119 14.50 3.20 -11.16
N GLN A 120 13.36 3.69 -10.69
CA GLN A 120 12.26 2.94 -10.07
C GLN A 120 10.88 3.40 -10.56
N TRP A 121 10.76 3.69 -11.87
CA TRP A 121 9.51 4.16 -12.45
C TRP A 121 8.32 3.23 -12.15
N TYR A 122 8.54 1.91 -12.08
CA TYR A 122 7.49 0.94 -11.78
C TYR A 122 6.99 1.06 -10.34
N TYR A 123 7.89 1.19 -9.36
CA TYR A 123 7.53 1.44 -7.98
C TYR A 123 6.77 2.77 -7.84
N ASN A 124 7.27 3.84 -8.47
CA ASN A 124 6.61 5.15 -8.48
C ASN A 124 5.22 5.13 -9.13
N PHE A 125 5.05 4.31 -10.17
CA PHE A 125 3.76 4.06 -10.78
C PHE A 125 2.80 3.38 -9.79
N CYS A 126 3.25 2.35 -9.07
CA CYS A 126 2.45 1.70 -8.04
C CYS A 126 2.14 2.65 -6.86
N ILE A 127 3.08 3.50 -6.43
CA ILE A 127 2.84 4.53 -5.41
C ILE A 127 1.77 5.52 -5.89
N ARG A 128 1.83 5.97 -7.15
CA ARG A 128 0.77 6.80 -7.73
C ARG A 128 -0.60 6.12 -7.58
N LEU A 129 -0.71 4.85 -7.95
CA LEU A 129 -1.99 4.11 -7.86
C LEU A 129 -2.49 4.02 -6.42
N LEU A 130 -1.58 3.90 -5.44
CA LEU A 130 -1.92 3.94 -4.01
C LEU A 130 -2.42 5.34 -3.60
N LEU A 131 -1.70 6.40 -3.99
CA LEU A 131 -2.04 7.78 -3.67
C LEU A 131 -3.35 8.24 -4.31
N GLU A 132 -3.70 7.76 -5.50
CA GLU A 132 -5.02 7.98 -6.12
C GLU A 132 -6.18 7.57 -5.19
N ARG A 133 -5.99 6.51 -4.38
CA ARG A 133 -7.02 6.00 -3.45
C ARG A 133 -6.95 6.66 -2.08
N VAL A 134 -5.73 6.82 -1.55
CA VAL A 134 -5.50 7.47 -0.26
C VAL A 134 -6.01 8.91 -0.28
N THR A 135 -5.60 9.69 -1.29
CA THR A 135 -6.01 11.10 -1.41
C THR A 135 -7.50 11.24 -1.71
N ALA A 136 -8.09 10.39 -2.56
CA ALA A 136 -9.54 10.38 -2.79
C ALA A 136 -10.33 10.09 -1.49
N PHE A 137 -9.86 9.15 -0.68
CA PHE A 137 -10.50 8.85 0.61
C PHE A 137 -10.42 10.03 1.58
N CYS A 138 -9.24 10.65 1.73
CA CYS A 138 -9.08 11.81 2.60
C CYS A 138 -9.88 13.01 2.08
N ALA A 139 -9.91 13.26 0.76
CA ALA A 139 -10.65 14.35 0.14
C ALA A 139 -12.17 14.22 0.39
N ALA A 140 -12.70 13.01 0.26
CA ALA A 140 -14.11 12.73 0.55
C ALA A 140 -14.50 12.93 2.02
N ARG A 141 -13.52 13.02 2.93
CA ARG A 141 -13.73 13.10 4.38
C ARG A 141 -13.29 14.39 5.04
N THR A 142 -12.37 15.13 4.44
CA THR A 142 -11.69 16.25 5.11
C THR A 142 -12.65 17.29 5.68
N MET A 143 -13.69 17.65 4.93
CA MET A 143 -14.72 18.59 5.41
C MET A 143 -15.49 18.04 6.61
N LYS A 144 -15.81 16.74 6.62
CA LYS A 144 -16.51 16.08 7.73
C LYS A 144 -15.62 15.92 8.96
N ASP A 145 -14.35 15.58 8.76
CA ASP A 145 -13.43 15.24 9.84
C ASP A 145 -12.79 16.49 10.47
N HIS A 146 -12.61 17.57 9.70
CA HIS A 146 -11.86 18.77 10.11
C HIS A 146 -12.58 20.10 9.87
N GLY A 147 -13.70 20.13 9.14
CA GLY A 147 -14.38 21.38 8.76
C GLY A 147 -13.73 22.14 7.60
N GLU A 148 -12.55 21.71 7.16
CA GLU A 148 -11.79 22.30 6.05
C GLU A 148 -10.92 21.26 5.34
N SER A 149 -10.30 21.66 4.23
CA SER A 149 -9.32 20.83 3.52
C SER A 149 -8.00 20.78 4.30
N LYS A 150 -7.52 19.58 4.61
CA LYS A 150 -6.26 19.36 5.34
C LYS A 150 -5.30 18.48 4.55
N LEU A 151 -4.01 18.75 4.72
CA LEU A 151 -2.92 17.99 4.10
C LEU A 151 -2.77 16.58 4.73
N ILE A 152 -2.06 15.71 4.00
CA ILE A 152 -1.69 14.37 4.41
C ILE A 152 -0.17 14.33 4.63
N LYS A 153 0.26 13.94 5.82
CA LYS A 153 1.64 13.55 6.08
C LYS A 153 1.86 12.10 5.64
N ILE A 154 2.92 11.84 4.88
CA ILE A 154 3.24 10.52 4.35
C ILE A 154 4.58 10.05 4.91
N GLU A 155 4.58 8.87 5.50
CA GLU A 155 5.78 8.21 6.00
C GLU A 155 5.98 6.88 5.29
N PHE A 156 7.11 6.74 4.62
CA PHE A 156 7.52 5.51 3.94
C PHE A 156 8.43 4.66 4.82
N SER A 157 8.25 3.35 4.74
CA SER A 157 9.21 2.37 5.23
C SER A 157 10.45 2.37 4.34
N GLU A 158 11.63 2.65 4.91
CA GLU A 158 12.89 2.68 4.17
C GLU A 158 13.26 1.30 3.62
N ARG A 159 13.62 1.28 2.33
CA ARG A 159 14.20 0.12 1.68
C ARG A 159 15.50 0.46 0.96
N GLY A 160 16.48 -0.42 1.13
CA GLY A 160 17.74 -0.37 0.39
C GLY A 160 17.50 -0.26 -1.12
N GLY A 161 18.05 0.79 -1.72
CA GLY A 161 17.91 1.07 -3.15
C GLY A 161 16.82 2.07 -3.51
N ILE A 162 15.81 2.31 -2.67
CA ILE A 162 14.75 3.31 -2.92
C ILE A 162 15.25 4.71 -2.53
N ARG A 163 15.15 5.66 -3.47
CA ARG A 163 15.44 7.09 -3.20
C ARG A 163 14.12 7.85 -3.14
N TYR A 164 13.58 8.06 -1.95
CA TYR A 164 12.29 8.72 -1.75
C TYR A 164 12.25 10.16 -2.26
N SER A 165 13.40 10.83 -2.37
CA SER A 165 13.50 12.11 -3.08
C SER A 165 13.11 12.00 -4.57
N GLN A 166 13.35 10.86 -5.23
CA GLN A 166 12.87 10.57 -6.59
C GLN A 166 11.37 10.29 -6.62
N THR A 167 10.81 9.67 -5.57
CA THR A 167 9.36 9.47 -5.43
C THR A 167 8.64 10.82 -5.34
N ALA A 168 9.12 11.74 -4.49
CA ALA A 168 8.59 13.10 -4.39
C ALA A 168 8.69 13.85 -5.73
N ALA A 169 9.85 13.78 -6.40
CA ALA A 169 10.03 14.40 -7.71
C ALA A 169 9.09 13.82 -8.80
N TYR A 170 8.86 12.51 -8.79
CA TYR A 170 7.90 11.86 -9.70
C TYR A 170 6.48 12.37 -9.49
N GLN A 171 6.03 12.48 -8.24
CA GLN A 171 4.68 12.95 -7.93
C GLN A 171 4.53 14.46 -8.21
N TYR A 172 5.58 15.26 -8.01
CA TYR A 172 5.60 16.67 -8.44
C TYR A 172 5.41 16.79 -9.96
N TYR A 173 6.14 16.00 -10.74
CA TYR A 173 6.00 15.98 -12.19
C TYR A 173 4.59 15.52 -12.62
N LEU A 174 4.02 14.53 -11.93
CA LEU A 174 2.64 14.10 -12.17
C LEU A 174 1.64 15.25 -11.95
N GLY A 175 1.82 16.07 -10.91
CA GLY A 175 1.01 17.26 -10.67
C GLY A 175 1.06 18.26 -11.82
N GLN A 176 2.24 18.49 -12.39
CA GLN A 176 2.40 19.35 -13.56
C GLN A 176 1.68 18.77 -14.78
N GLN A 177 1.73 17.44 -14.98
CA GLN A 177 0.99 16.78 -16.04
C GLN A 177 -0.53 16.88 -15.86
N GLN A 178 -1.02 16.82 -14.62
CA GLN A 178 -2.44 17.00 -14.27
C GLN A 178 -2.92 18.41 -14.61
N GLN A 179 -2.19 19.43 -14.17
CA GLN A 179 -2.52 20.83 -14.49
C GLN A 179 -2.53 21.10 -16.00
N GLY A 180 -1.63 20.44 -16.75
CA GLY A 180 -1.59 20.52 -18.21
C GLY A 180 -2.59 19.61 -18.95
N GLY A 181 -3.39 18.78 -18.26
CA GLY A 181 -4.32 17.83 -18.88
C GLY A 181 -3.64 16.70 -19.67
N GLN A 182 -2.38 16.38 -19.37
CA GLN A 182 -1.52 15.46 -20.13
C GLN A 182 -1.39 14.07 -19.49
N VAL A 183 -2.21 13.76 -18.48
CA VAL A 183 -2.13 12.48 -17.77
C VAL A 183 -2.65 11.34 -18.64
N TYR A 184 -1.85 10.28 -18.73
CA TYR A 184 -2.21 9.11 -19.53
C TYR A 184 -3.37 8.31 -18.95
N LEU A 185 -3.35 8.03 -17.64
CA LEU A 185 -4.46 7.36 -16.96
C LEU A 185 -5.52 8.39 -16.56
N LYS A 186 -6.73 8.25 -17.11
CA LYS A 186 -7.86 9.17 -16.88
C LYS A 186 -8.89 8.67 -15.87
N LYS A 187 -8.75 7.43 -15.38
CA LYS A 187 -9.73 6.81 -14.47
C LYS A 187 -9.72 7.46 -13.09
N ARG A 188 -8.52 7.70 -12.55
CA ARG A 188 -8.27 8.33 -11.25
C ARG A 188 -6.97 9.09 -11.31
N GLU A 189 -6.89 10.06 -10.41
CA GLU A 189 -5.81 11.01 -10.29
C GLU A 189 -5.62 11.35 -8.81
N PRO A 190 -4.38 11.45 -8.28
CA PRO A 190 -4.19 11.92 -6.92
C PRO A 190 -4.74 13.33 -6.75
N VAL A 191 -5.38 13.61 -5.61
CA VAL A 191 -5.83 14.95 -5.25
C VAL A 191 -4.62 15.76 -4.78
N MET A 192 -3.93 16.40 -5.73
CA MET A 192 -2.64 17.07 -5.47
C MET A 192 -2.71 18.15 -4.38
N ALA A 193 -3.86 18.80 -4.20
CA ALA A 193 -4.07 19.80 -3.15
C ALA A 193 -3.97 19.24 -1.71
N MET A 194 -3.98 17.91 -1.54
CA MET A 194 -3.79 17.28 -0.23
C MET A 194 -2.35 16.84 0.04
N LEU A 195 -1.46 16.97 -0.95
CA LEU A 195 -0.08 16.50 -0.88
C LEU A 195 0.86 17.68 -0.76
N ASP A 196 1.83 17.55 0.15
CA ASP A 196 2.93 18.48 0.30
C ASP A 196 4.23 17.69 0.48
N TRP A 197 5.27 18.08 -0.24
CA TRP A 197 6.54 17.35 -0.27
C TRP A 197 7.31 17.46 1.05
N ASP A 198 7.13 18.56 1.78
CA ASP A 198 7.76 18.76 3.09
C ASP A 198 7.13 17.86 4.17
N LEU A 199 5.96 17.29 3.88
CA LEU A 199 5.26 16.32 4.71
C LEU A 199 5.49 14.88 4.25
N MET A 200 6.48 14.63 3.39
CA MET A 200 6.90 13.28 2.99
C MET A 200 8.25 12.93 3.59
N ALA A 201 8.31 11.83 4.33
CA ALA A 201 9.54 11.34 4.93
C ALA A 201 9.66 9.82 4.78
N ALA A 202 10.88 9.31 4.91
CA ALA A 202 11.14 7.88 5.01
C ALA A 202 11.85 7.61 6.35
N PHE A 203 11.50 6.49 6.97
CA PHE A 203 12.10 6.04 8.22
C PHE A 203 12.34 4.53 8.16
N PRO A 204 13.36 4.01 8.87
CA PRO A 204 13.50 2.58 9.07
C PRO A 204 12.21 1.97 9.65
N HIS A 205 11.78 0.84 9.09
CA HIS A 205 10.54 0.15 9.44
C HIS A 205 10.32 -0.01 10.97
N GLN A 206 11.39 -0.34 11.69
CA GLN A 206 11.36 -0.64 13.13
C GLN A 206 11.18 0.61 14.00
N GLU A 207 11.48 1.81 13.49
CA GLU A 207 11.47 3.05 14.27
C GLU A 207 10.08 3.69 14.38
N ARG A 208 9.15 3.36 13.47
CA ARG A 208 7.79 3.92 13.46
C ARG A 208 6.75 2.82 13.58
N ALA A 209 6.03 2.83 14.71
CA ALA A 209 4.92 1.92 14.96
C ALA A 209 3.86 1.91 13.84
N GLY A 210 3.61 3.06 13.20
CA GLY A 210 2.69 3.15 12.07
C GLY A 210 3.15 2.36 10.83
N LEU A 211 4.46 2.29 10.58
CA LEU A 211 5.03 1.48 9.50
C LEU A 211 4.86 -0.02 9.77
N GLN A 212 4.88 -0.44 11.04
CA GLN A 212 4.58 -1.83 11.43
C GLN A 212 3.14 -2.24 11.08
N LEU A 213 2.18 -1.33 11.21
CA LEU A 213 0.81 -1.55 10.76
C LEU A 213 0.73 -1.66 9.23
N ALA A 214 1.50 -0.85 8.51
CA ALA A 214 1.57 -0.90 7.05
C ALA A 214 2.24 -2.19 6.53
N ASP A 215 3.34 -2.66 7.14
CA ASP A 215 3.95 -3.98 6.86
C ASP A 215 2.92 -5.08 7.04
N TYR A 216 2.19 -5.07 8.16
CA TYR A 216 1.18 -6.10 8.40
C TYR A 216 0.19 -6.18 7.23
N VAL A 217 -0.34 -5.05 6.75
CA VAL A 217 -1.26 -5.01 5.62
C VAL A 217 -0.58 -5.51 4.34
N ALA A 218 0.60 -4.99 4.00
CA ALA A 218 1.31 -5.36 2.77
C ALA A 218 1.64 -6.86 2.75
N SER A 219 2.20 -7.37 3.84
CA SER A 219 2.61 -8.74 4.01
C SER A 219 1.42 -9.71 4.07
N ALA A 220 0.29 -9.32 4.70
CA ALA A 220 -0.93 -10.14 4.69
C ALA A 220 -1.50 -10.32 3.28
N PHE A 221 -1.60 -9.23 2.52
CA PHE A 221 -2.06 -9.31 1.12
C PHE A 221 -1.08 -10.06 0.23
N TYR A 222 0.23 -9.88 0.43
CA TYR A 222 1.25 -10.61 -0.31
C TYR A 222 1.18 -12.13 -0.02
N GLN A 223 1.05 -12.53 1.24
CA GLN A 223 0.89 -13.95 1.62
C GLN A 223 -0.38 -14.56 1.00
N ALA A 224 -1.46 -13.79 0.88
CA ALA A 224 -2.71 -14.25 0.32
C ALA A 224 -2.67 -14.49 -1.20
N ILE A 225 -1.74 -13.85 -1.93
CA ILE A 225 -1.67 -13.89 -3.41
C ILE A 225 -0.42 -14.57 -3.96
N ASP A 226 0.67 -14.68 -3.21
CA ASP A 226 1.93 -15.32 -3.65
C ASP A 226 1.89 -16.85 -3.46
N CYS A 227 0.91 -17.52 -4.08
CA CYS A 227 0.65 -18.97 -3.90
C CYS A 227 1.83 -19.86 -4.30
N GLY A 228 2.66 -19.43 -5.26
CA GLY A 228 3.88 -20.13 -5.69
C GLY A 228 5.17 -19.59 -5.03
N GLY A 229 5.02 -18.74 -4.02
CA GLY A 229 6.11 -18.13 -3.28
C GLY A 229 6.84 -19.12 -2.36
N PRO A 230 7.95 -18.68 -1.73
CA PRO A 230 8.67 -19.51 -0.76
C PRO A 230 7.97 -19.55 0.61
N GLY A 231 6.94 -18.73 0.82
CA GLY A 231 6.19 -18.65 2.07
C GLY A 231 5.01 -19.63 2.10
N VAL A 232 4.49 -19.88 3.30
CA VAL A 232 3.23 -20.63 3.46
C VAL A 232 2.08 -19.76 2.97
N TRP A 233 1.35 -20.22 1.96
CA TRP A 233 0.17 -19.51 1.46
C TRP A 233 -0.97 -19.54 2.49
N ASP A 234 -1.56 -18.39 2.78
CA ASP A 234 -2.69 -18.23 3.69
C ASP A 234 -3.44 -16.93 3.36
N VAL A 235 -4.76 -17.04 3.22
CA VAL A 235 -5.64 -15.90 2.91
C VAL A 235 -6.25 -15.27 4.16
N GLU A 236 -6.28 -15.99 5.28
CA GLU A 236 -7.04 -15.59 6.46
C GLU A 236 -6.54 -14.29 7.09
N PRO A 237 -5.22 -14.04 7.27
CA PRO A 237 -4.75 -12.76 7.80
C PRO A 237 -5.22 -11.56 6.99
N ALA A 238 -5.23 -11.65 5.66
CA ALA A 238 -5.73 -10.57 4.81
C ALA A 238 -7.24 -10.34 5.01
N LYS A 239 -8.05 -11.40 5.06
CA LYS A 239 -9.50 -11.30 5.27
C LYS A 239 -9.88 -10.58 6.57
N THR A 240 -9.10 -10.75 7.64
CA THR A 240 -9.37 -10.07 8.92
C THR A 240 -9.41 -8.54 8.79
N LEU A 241 -8.72 -7.98 7.79
CA LEU A 241 -8.60 -6.54 7.58
C LEU A 241 -9.83 -5.91 6.89
N ALA A 242 -10.80 -6.71 6.45
CA ALA A 242 -11.99 -6.21 5.75
C ALA A 242 -12.71 -5.02 6.42
N PRO A 243 -12.86 -4.96 7.76
CA PRO A 243 -13.53 -3.84 8.43
C PRO A 243 -12.87 -2.46 8.22
N ILE A 244 -11.56 -2.44 7.97
CA ILE A 244 -10.79 -1.19 7.81
C ILE A 244 -10.43 -0.86 6.36
N LEU A 245 -10.76 -1.72 5.40
CA LEU A 245 -10.57 -1.39 3.99
C LEU A 245 -11.75 -0.53 3.52
N PRO A 246 -11.51 0.67 2.98
CA PRO A 246 -12.59 1.52 2.54
C PRO A 246 -13.29 0.93 1.33
N LYS A 247 -14.56 1.32 1.19
CA LYS A 247 -15.41 0.95 0.07
C LYS A 247 -15.71 2.19 -0.75
N GLU A 248 -15.77 2.02 -2.06
CA GLU A 248 -16.36 2.99 -2.97
C GLU A 248 -17.57 2.34 -3.65
N ALA A 249 -18.69 3.05 -3.70
CA ALA A 249 -19.96 2.50 -4.20
C ALA A 249 -20.32 1.12 -3.57
N GLY A 250 -20.03 0.93 -2.28
CA GLY A 250 -20.35 -0.30 -1.55
C GLY A 250 -19.36 -1.46 -1.73
N SER A 251 -18.32 -1.32 -2.56
CA SER A 251 -17.33 -2.39 -2.82
C SER A 251 -15.90 -1.99 -2.41
N HIS A 252 -15.12 -2.95 -1.92
CA HIS A 252 -13.69 -2.77 -1.67
C HIS A 252 -12.89 -2.76 -2.98
N ARG A 253 -13.43 -3.42 -4.02
CA ARG A 253 -12.83 -3.58 -5.33
C ARG A 253 -12.40 -2.23 -5.91
N ASP A 254 -11.17 -2.19 -6.40
CA ASP A 254 -10.54 -1.05 -7.08
C ASP A 254 -10.39 0.21 -6.20
N PHE A 255 -10.75 0.15 -4.91
CA PHE A 255 -10.58 1.25 -3.97
C PHE A 255 -9.74 0.83 -2.75
N GLY A 256 -10.31 0.15 -1.76
CA GLY A 256 -9.56 -0.38 -0.62
C GLY A 256 -8.61 -1.52 -1.02
N VAL A 257 -9.00 -2.33 -2.01
CA VAL A 257 -8.16 -3.39 -2.61
C VAL A 257 -8.14 -3.23 -4.12
N ALA A 258 -6.98 -2.91 -4.67
CA ALA A 258 -6.78 -2.73 -6.11
C ALA A 258 -5.93 -3.84 -6.71
N LEU A 259 -6.40 -4.47 -7.78
CA LEU A 259 -5.68 -5.49 -8.54
C LEU A 259 -5.25 -4.93 -9.90
N PHE A 260 -3.96 -5.08 -10.19
CA PHE A 260 -3.38 -4.77 -11.48
C PHE A 260 -2.73 -6.02 -12.09
N PRO A 261 -2.80 -6.21 -13.43
CA PRO A 261 -3.41 -5.30 -14.41
C PRO A 261 -4.95 -5.26 -14.36
N THR A 262 -5.50 -4.18 -14.87
CA THR A 262 -6.95 -4.00 -15.08
C THR A 262 -7.26 -4.11 -16.59
N PRO A 263 -8.39 -4.73 -17.01
CA PRO A 263 -9.35 -5.48 -16.19
C PRO A 263 -8.76 -6.75 -15.56
N ALA A 264 -9.29 -7.17 -14.42
CA ALA A 264 -8.71 -8.20 -13.54
C ALA A 264 -8.43 -9.54 -14.24
N TRP A 265 -9.26 -9.93 -15.21
CA TRP A 265 -9.07 -11.16 -16.00
C TRP A 265 -7.77 -11.17 -16.82
N ARG A 266 -7.14 -10.01 -17.06
CA ARG A 266 -5.82 -9.92 -17.74
C ARG A 266 -4.65 -10.37 -16.87
N ALA A 267 -4.84 -10.42 -15.55
CA ALA A 267 -3.80 -10.89 -14.64
C ALA A 267 -3.58 -12.41 -14.75
N ASP A 268 -4.52 -13.15 -15.36
CA ASP A 268 -4.45 -14.60 -15.59
C ASP A 268 -4.11 -15.37 -14.30
N LEU A 269 -4.90 -15.11 -13.25
CA LEU A 269 -4.66 -15.64 -11.90
C LEU A 269 -5.12 -17.10 -11.78
N THR A 270 -4.41 -17.88 -10.96
CA THR A 270 -4.87 -19.21 -10.55
C THR A 270 -6.12 -19.11 -9.67
N THR A 271 -6.85 -20.21 -9.49
CA THR A 271 -8.02 -20.25 -8.61
C THR A 271 -7.68 -19.81 -7.17
N ASP A 272 -6.54 -20.24 -6.65
CA ASP A 272 -6.11 -19.88 -5.30
C ASP A 272 -5.75 -18.41 -5.17
N GLN A 273 -5.09 -17.83 -6.18
CA GLN A 273 -4.80 -16.39 -6.23
C GLN A 273 -6.07 -15.53 -6.29
N LYS A 274 -7.13 -16.02 -6.94
CA LYS A 274 -8.41 -15.29 -7.06
C LYS A 274 -9.15 -15.17 -5.74
N ARG A 275 -9.02 -16.16 -4.83
CA ARG A 275 -9.83 -16.27 -3.60
C ARG A 275 -9.89 -14.99 -2.78
N ILE A 276 -8.74 -14.34 -2.55
CA ILE A 276 -8.70 -13.12 -1.74
C ILE A 276 -9.34 -11.94 -2.47
N PHE A 277 -9.19 -11.85 -3.79
CA PHE A 277 -9.82 -10.79 -4.57
C PHE A 277 -11.34 -10.97 -4.68
N GLU A 278 -11.82 -12.21 -4.87
CA GLU A 278 -13.25 -12.54 -4.86
C GLU A 278 -13.89 -12.17 -3.53
N PHE A 279 -13.21 -12.46 -2.41
CA PHE A 279 -13.64 -12.01 -1.08
C PHE A 279 -13.80 -10.48 -0.99
N TYR A 280 -12.96 -9.72 -1.70
CA TYR A 280 -13.04 -8.25 -1.80
C TYR A 280 -13.89 -7.72 -2.96
N GLY A 281 -14.67 -8.60 -3.61
CA GLY A 281 -15.69 -8.22 -4.60
C GLY A 281 -15.20 -8.16 -6.05
N TYR A 282 -14.05 -8.76 -6.37
CA TYR A 282 -13.63 -8.95 -7.76
C TYR A 282 -14.42 -10.08 -8.43
N ASP A 283 -14.62 -9.89 -9.74
CA ASP A 283 -15.12 -10.92 -10.65
C ASP A 283 -14.12 -11.03 -11.82
N PHE A 284 -13.85 -12.25 -12.26
CA PHE A 284 -12.89 -12.60 -13.29
C PHE A 284 -13.54 -13.10 -14.59
N THR A 285 -14.88 -13.00 -14.70
CA THR A 285 -15.60 -13.26 -15.95
C THR A 285 -15.12 -12.34 -17.08
N ARG A 286 -15.01 -12.91 -18.29
CA ARG A 286 -14.79 -12.15 -19.53
C ARG A 286 -16.16 -11.91 -20.16
N TRP A 287 -16.57 -10.65 -20.18
CA TRP A 287 -17.72 -10.17 -20.95
C TRP A 287 -17.27 -9.79 -22.35
#